data_AF-A0A9C7UMQ8-F1
#
_entry.id   AF-A0A9C7UMQ8-F1
#
_cell.length_a   1.000
_cell.length_b   1.000
_cell.length_c   1.000
_cell.angle_alpha   90.00
_cell.angle_beta   90.00
_cell.angle_gamma   90.00
#
_symmetry.space_group_name_H-M   'P 1'
#
loop_
_entity.id
_entity.type
_entity.pdbx_description
1 polymer ?
#
loop_
_entity_poly.entity_id
_entity_poly.type
_entity_poly.pdbx_seq_one_letter_code
_entity_poly.pdbx_strand_id
1 'polypeptide(L)'
;MAFVNHFLLCRSNLFTANYRSGIPGYLPSVNKNSKPSSATFPIKIKRWTFSKRLTACTEREGEKSQCGVVEEKLIREVTEVFCGVDINVRLSSLGGRKRRISGGLDIEAPVKRVWEIMTDYEKLPDILPNIVESRVIQDAVGDKQVEQVILLSRTFNIRSRIVVKVVEDYMKALRFLKLKSRDFEEFDGNYRFSEIENGYCRMEYSLDASPNLFFPISLVEKKILKEVPQLLANIREVALYRKMDDNGS
;
A
#
# COMPACT_ATOMS: atom_id res chain seq x y z
N MET A 1 -49.08 -23.66 29.99
CA MET A 1 -49.25 -22.24 30.36
C MET A 1 -48.66 -21.40 29.25
N ALA A 2 -49.54 -20.87 28.41
CA ALA A 2 -49.22 -19.94 27.34
C ALA A 2 -49.74 -18.57 27.76
N PHE A 3 -48.91 -17.54 27.68
CA PHE A 3 -49.38 -16.16 27.56
C PHE A 3 -48.61 -15.50 26.43
N VAL A 4 -49.32 -15.41 25.30
CA VAL A 4 -49.06 -14.46 24.24
C VAL A 4 -49.52 -13.10 24.74
N ASN A 5 -48.73 -12.05 24.52
CA ASN A 5 -49.31 -10.74 24.32
C ASN A 5 -48.53 -9.96 23.25
N HIS A 6 -49.31 -9.17 22.53
CA HIS A 6 -49.14 -8.78 21.14
C HIS A 6 -48.90 -7.25 21.08
N PHE A 7 -48.18 -6.79 20.04
CA PHE A 7 -48.38 -5.46 19.38
C PHE A 7 -47.91 -4.20 20.17
N LEU A 8 -47.34 -3.11 19.64
CA LEU A 8 -47.15 -2.52 18.30
C LEU A 8 -45.97 -1.52 18.30
N LEU A 9 -45.34 -1.38 17.13
CA LEU A 9 -44.88 -0.18 16.43
C LEU A 9 -43.96 0.89 17.10
N CYS A 10 -42.78 0.99 16.47
CA CYS A 10 -42.29 2.16 15.73
C CYS A 10 -42.13 3.50 16.48
N ARG A 11 -40.87 3.92 16.69
CA ARG A 11 -40.40 5.21 16.19
C ARG A 11 -38.87 5.31 16.19
N SER A 12 -38.38 5.74 15.04
CA SER A 12 -37.10 6.35 14.74
C SER A 12 -36.60 7.32 15.81
N ASN A 13 -35.34 7.20 16.20
CA ASN A 13 -34.56 8.34 16.68
C ASN A 13 -33.17 8.30 16.05
N LEU A 14 -32.92 9.30 15.21
CA LEU A 14 -31.60 9.72 14.77
C LEU A 14 -30.78 10.09 16.00
N PHE A 15 -29.64 9.44 16.20
CA PHE A 15 -28.65 9.88 17.16
C PHE A 15 -27.61 10.73 16.44
N THR A 16 -27.83 12.04 16.43
CA THR A 16 -26.83 13.04 16.09
C THR A 16 -25.85 13.19 17.25
N ALA A 17 -24.67 12.60 17.15
CA ALA A 17 -23.58 12.89 18.06
C ALA A 17 -22.78 14.09 17.52
N ASN A 18 -23.08 15.27 18.08
CA ASN A 18 -22.19 16.42 18.05
C ASN A 18 -20.97 16.13 18.93
N TYR A 19 -19.77 16.14 18.35
CA TYR A 19 -18.55 16.33 19.13
C TYR A 19 -17.69 17.42 18.49
N ARG A 20 -17.79 18.62 19.07
CA ARG A 20 -16.84 19.71 18.92
C ARG A 20 -15.69 19.47 19.89
N SER A 21 -14.48 19.31 19.38
CA SER A 21 -13.26 19.73 20.07
C SER A 21 -12.22 20.07 19.01
N GLY A 22 -12.02 21.37 18.77
CA GLY A 22 -10.95 21.88 17.93
C GLY A 22 -9.65 22.01 18.72
N ILE A 23 -8.54 21.78 18.04
CA ILE A 23 -7.23 22.41 18.30
C ILE A 23 -6.66 22.79 16.91
N PRO A 24 -6.02 23.96 16.76
CA PRO A 24 -5.86 24.65 15.47
C PRO A 24 -4.53 24.35 14.78
N GLY A 25 -4.51 24.46 13.45
CA GLY A 25 -3.28 24.72 12.69
C GLY A 25 -3.12 23.87 11.43
N TYR A 26 -3.07 24.57 10.29
CA TYR A 26 -2.58 24.12 8.97
C TYR A 26 -3.48 23.18 8.14
N LEU A 27 -4.40 23.81 7.39
CA LEU A 27 -4.86 23.33 6.08
C LEU A 27 -4.57 24.44 5.06
N PRO A 28 -3.83 24.21 3.97
CA PRO A 28 -3.83 25.14 2.85
C PRO A 28 -5.20 25.07 2.18
N SER A 29 -5.82 26.23 2.00
CA SER A 29 -7.08 26.42 1.30
C SER A 29 -6.94 26.00 -0.17
N VAL A 30 -7.47 24.83 -0.54
CA VAL A 30 -7.65 24.44 -1.94
C VAL A 30 -8.94 25.08 -2.45
N ASN A 31 -8.79 25.95 -3.45
CA ASN A 31 -9.87 26.63 -4.14
C ASN A 31 -10.74 25.60 -4.90
N LYS A 32 -11.98 25.36 -4.42
CA LYS A 32 -12.94 24.41 -4.99
C LYS A 32 -13.74 24.99 -6.17
N ASN A 33 -13.07 25.58 -7.15
CA ASN A 33 -13.74 26.08 -8.36
C ASN A 33 -12.95 25.76 -9.64
N SER A 34 -12.84 24.48 -9.96
CA SER A 34 -12.68 24.00 -11.33
C SER A 34 -13.20 22.57 -11.42
N LYS A 35 -14.43 22.40 -11.92
CA LYS A 35 -14.94 21.09 -12.33
C LYS A 35 -14.10 20.60 -13.52
N PRO A 36 -13.47 19.41 -13.47
CA PRO A 36 -13.04 18.76 -14.70
C PRO A 36 -14.25 18.09 -15.34
N SER A 37 -14.38 18.32 -16.64
CA SER A 37 -15.28 17.61 -17.56
C SER A 37 -15.22 16.09 -17.32
N SER A 38 -16.39 15.48 -17.08
CA SER A 38 -16.58 14.04 -17.01
C SER A 38 -16.32 13.42 -18.39
N ALA A 39 -15.09 12.99 -18.64
CA ALA A 39 -14.78 12.10 -19.74
C ALA A 39 -14.56 10.70 -19.16
N THR A 40 -15.61 9.88 -19.19
CA THR A 40 -15.52 8.46 -18.89
C THR A 40 -14.86 7.78 -20.09
N PHE A 41 -13.60 7.34 -19.94
CA PHE A 41 -12.90 6.61 -21.01
C PHE A 41 -12.97 5.11 -20.75
N PRO A 42 -13.41 4.30 -21.73
CA PRO A 42 -13.45 2.86 -21.59
C PRO A 42 -12.05 2.31 -21.88
N ILE A 43 -11.22 2.13 -20.86
CA ILE A 43 -10.00 1.33 -20.98
C ILE A 43 -10.44 -0.13 -21.06
N LYS A 44 -10.25 -0.76 -22.23
CA LYS A 44 -10.43 -2.22 -22.37
C LYS A 44 -9.36 -2.92 -21.53
N ILE A 45 -9.79 -3.45 -20.39
CA ILE A 45 -8.96 -4.16 -19.41
C ILE A 45 -8.46 -5.47 -20.05
N LYS A 46 -7.17 -5.54 -20.39
CA LYS A 46 -6.49 -6.84 -20.53
C LYS A 46 -6.43 -7.47 -19.14
N ARG A 47 -6.98 -8.68 -19.01
CA ARG A 47 -7.01 -9.50 -17.80
C ARG A 47 -5.63 -9.48 -17.11
N TRP A 48 -5.56 -8.90 -15.91
CA TRP A 48 -4.36 -8.87 -15.08
C TRP A 48 -3.91 -10.30 -14.78
N THR A 49 -2.75 -10.68 -15.28
CA THR A 49 -2.10 -11.92 -14.88
C THR A 49 -1.03 -11.57 -13.85
N PHE A 50 -1.39 -11.59 -12.57
CA PHE A 50 -0.41 -11.56 -11.48
C PHE A 50 0.57 -12.72 -11.69
N SER A 51 1.78 -12.39 -12.14
CA SER A 51 2.80 -13.39 -12.36
C SER A 51 3.27 -13.93 -11.00
N LYS A 52 3.40 -15.25 -10.86
CA LYS A 52 4.06 -15.89 -9.70
C LYS A 52 5.49 -15.34 -9.48
N ARG A 53 6.06 -14.66 -10.48
CA ARG A 53 7.36 -14.00 -10.45
C ARG A 53 7.39 -12.65 -9.70
N LEU A 54 6.29 -12.16 -9.13
CA LEU A 54 6.24 -10.90 -8.34
C LEU A 54 6.88 -11.03 -6.94
N THR A 55 7.41 -12.20 -6.60
CA THR A 55 8.15 -12.50 -5.37
C THR A 55 9.36 -11.57 -5.17
N ALA A 56 9.45 -10.94 -4.00
CA ALA A 56 10.68 -10.31 -3.52
C ALA A 56 11.83 -11.33 -3.36
N CYS A 57 11.50 -12.61 -3.17
CA CYS A 57 12.45 -13.67 -2.83
C CYS A 57 13.16 -14.36 -4.02
N THR A 58 12.87 -14.05 -5.28
CA THR A 58 13.30 -14.92 -6.41
C THR A 58 14.68 -14.66 -7.03
N GLU A 59 15.55 -13.84 -6.43
CA GLU A 59 16.92 -13.65 -6.93
C GLU A 59 17.93 -13.70 -5.77
N ARG A 60 18.06 -14.88 -5.15
CA ARG A 60 19.31 -15.28 -4.50
C ARG A 60 20.08 -16.14 -5.48
N GLU A 61 20.98 -15.54 -6.25
CA GLU A 61 22.01 -16.31 -6.93
C GLU A 61 22.96 -16.86 -5.86
N GLY A 62 23.08 -18.18 -5.80
CA GLY A 62 24.13 -18.85 -5.04
C GLY A 62 23.77 -19.37 -3.65
N GLU A 63 22.71 -20.16 -3.51
CA GLU A 63 22.70 -21.25 -2.53
C GLU A 63 21.58 -22.25 -2.87
N LYS A 64 21.96 -23.50 -3.17
CA LYS A 64 21.04 -24.63 -3.34
C LYS A 64 20.39 -24.94 -1.99
N SER A 65 19.40 -24.16 -1.59
CA SER A 65 18.44 -24.55 -0.57
C SER A 65 17.18 -25.04 -1.26
N GLN A 66 16.77 -26.24 -0.90
CA GLN A 66 15.60 -26.93 -1.39
C GLN A 66 14.36 -26.10 -1.01
N CYS A 67 13.95 -25.19 -1.90
CA CYS A 67 12.77 -24.36 -1.71
C CYS A 67 11.55 -25.28 -1.87
N GLY A 68 11.06 -25.82 -0.76
CA GLY A 68 9.77 -26.48 -0.72
C GLY A 68 8.74 -25.55 -1.35
N VAL A 69 7.96 -26.06 -2.28
CA VAL A 69 6.90 -25.29 -2.93
C VAL A 69 5.94 -24.85 -1.84
N VAL A 70 6.06 -23.59 -1.41
CA VAL A 70 5.11 -22.99 -0.47
C VAL A 70 3.80 -22.86 -1.24
N GLU A 71 2.81 -23.68 -0.89
CA GLU A 71 1.50 -23.65 -1.51
C GLU A 71 0.80 -22.34 -1.17
N GLU A 72 0.83 -21.40 -2.12
CA GLU A 72 0.14 -20.12 -2.00
C GLU A 72 -1.37 -20.35 -2.07
N LYS A 73 -2.07 -20.13 -0.95
CA LYS A 73 -3.52 -20.23 -0.86
C LYS A 73 -4.16 -18.85 -0.92
N LEU A 74 -4.90 -18.56 -1.98
CA LEU A 74 -5.68 -17.33 -2.11
C LEU A 74 -6.67 -17.21 -0.94
N ILE A 75 -6.61 -16.10 -0.20
CA ILE A 75 -7.57 -15.75 0.85
C ILE A 75 -8.65 -14.84 0.27
N ARG A 76 -8.25 -13.82 -0.49
CA ARG A 76 -9.15 -12.82 -1.04
C ARG A 76 -8.56 -12.15 -2.28
N GLU A 77 -9.40 -11.84 -3.24
CA GLU A 77 -9.07 -10.98 -4.37
C GLU A 77 -10.19 -9.94 -4.49
N VAL A 78 -9.80 -8.67 -4.62
CA VAL A 78 -10.73 -7.53 -4.68
C VAL A 78 -10.22 -6.56 -5.73
N THR A 79 -11.14 -5.99 -6.49
CA THR A 79 -10.88 -4.81 -7.30
C THR A 79 -11.61 -3.65 -6.64
N GLU A 80 -10.87 -2.64 -6.21
CA GLU A 80 -11.43 -1.42 -5.64
C GLU A 80 -11.22 -0.27 -6.61
N VAL A 81 -12.23 0.59 -6.77
CA VAL A 81 -12.15 1.76 -7.65
C VAL A 81 -11.85 2.99 -6.80
N PHE A 82 -10.69 3.60 -7.00
CA PHE A 82 -10.30 4.85 -6.35
C PHE A 82 -10.06 5.92 -7.40
N CYS A 83 -10.73 7.07 -7.25
CA CYS A 83 -10.55 8.24 -8.13
C CYS A 83 -10.61 7.89 -9.63
N GLY A 84 -11.49 6.95 -9.99
CA GLY A 84 -11.72 6.51 -11.38
C GLY A 84 -10.75 5.44 -11.91
N VAL A 85 -9.88 4.87 -11.08
CA VAL A 85 -8.94 3.80 -11.47
C VAL A 85 -9.19 2.52 -10.70
N ASP A 86 -9.14 1.41 -11.43
CA ASP A 86 -9.22 0.06 -10.88
C ASP A 86 -7.90 -0.33 -10.22
N ILE A 87 -7.98 -0.66 -8.93
CA ILE A 87 -6.86 -1.18 -8.16
C ILE A 87 -7.16 -2.63 -7.82
N ASN A 88 -6.39 -3.53 -8.43
CA ASN A 88 -6.52 -4.96 -8.17
C ASN A 88 -5.66 -5.31 -6.96
N VAL A 89 -6.24 -5.99 -5.97
CA VAL A 89 -5.53 -6.44 -4.77
C VAL A 89 -5.84 -7.91 -4.50
N ARG A 90 -4.78 -8.67 -4.27
CA ARG A 90 -4.80 -10.08 -3.94
C ARG A 90 -4.13 -10.30 -2.59
N LEU A 91 -4.79 -11.02 -1.70
CA LEU A 91 -4.25 -11.48 -0.44
C LEU A 91 -4.18 -13.01 -0.44
N SER A 92 -3.01 -13.56 -0.16
CA SER A 92 -2.74 -14.99 -0.10
C SER A 92 -2.06 -15.37 1.21
N SER A 93 -2.33 -16.60 1.68
CA SER A 93 -1.55 -17.28 2.72
C SER A 93 -0.37 -18.00 2.07
N LEU A 94 0.81 -17.86 2.69
CA LEU A 94 2.03 -18.59 2.31
C LEU A 94 2.38 -19.65 3.38
N GLY A 95 1.38 -20.16 4.08
CA GLY A 95 1.58 -21.08 5.20
C GLY A 95 1.82 -20.36 6.54
N GLY A 96 1.39 -21.00 7.63
CA GLY A 96 1.48 -20.43 8.98
C GLY A 96 0.92 -19.01 9.08
N ARG A 97 1.75 -18.08 9.54
CA ARG A 97 1.41 -16.67 9.76
C ARG A 97 1.82 -15.75 8.60
N LYS A 98 2.52 -16.29 7.60
CA LYS A 98 3.02 -15.52 6.46
C LYS A 98 1.86 -15.19 5.52
N ARG A 99 1.77 -13.93 5.12
CA ARG A 99 0.80 -13.40 4.17
C ARG A 99 1.52 -12.70 3.05
N ARG A 100 0.99 -12.86 1.84
CA ARG A 100 1.35 -12.05 0.69
C ARG A 100 0.18 -11.18 0.33
N ILE A 101 0.40 -9.88 0.28
CA ILE A 101 -0.47 -8.98 -0.47
C ILE A 101 0.21 -8.66 -1.79
N SER A 102 -0.56 -8.61 -2.87
CA SER A 102 -0.12 -8.11 -4.16
C SER A 102 -1.18 -7.18 -4.70
N GLY A 103 -0.78 -6.18 -5.45
CA GLY A 103 -1.73 -5.34 -6.15
C GLY A 103 -1.08 -4.49 -7.22
N GLY A 104 -1.88 -3.61 -7.80
CA GLY A 104 -1.36 -2.52 -8.60
C GLY A 104 -2.39 -1.91 -9.54
N LEU A 105 -1.89 -1.02 -10.36
CA LEU A 105 -2.68 -0.12 -11.19
C LEU A 105 -1.86 0.43 -12.36
N ASP A 106 -2.57 1.14 -13.23
CA ASP A 106 -1.99 1.98 -14.26
C ASP A 106 -2.05 3.45 -13.82
N ILE A 107 -0.94 4.16 -13.95
CA ILE A 107 -0.73 5.55 -13.55
C ILE A 107 -0.49 6.36 -14.81
N GLU A 108 -1.28 7.40 -15.04
CA GLU A 108 -1.20 8.29 -16.22
C GLU A 108 -0.06 9.31 -16.09
N ALA A 109 1.12 8.82 -15.70
CA ALA A 109 2.37 9.56 -15.60
C ALA A 109 3.53 8.66 -16.06
N PRO A 110 4.64 9.23 -16.56
CA PRO A 110 5.81 8.46 -16.97
C PRO A 110 6.43 7.67 -15.81
N VAL A 111 7.04 6.51 -16.12
CA VAL A 111 7.75 5.68 -15.12
C VAL A 111 8.75 6.49 -14.31
N LYS A 112 9.47 7.42 -14.96
CA LYS A 112 10.45 8.30 -14.31
C LYS A 112 9.83 9.10 -13.16
N ARG A 113 8.65 9.68 -13.39
CA ARG A 113 7.93 10.48 -12.40
C ARG A 113 7.56 9.64 -11.17
N VAL A 114 7.05 8.44 -11.40
CA VAL A 114 6.65 7.51 -10.33
C VAL A 114 7.88 7.02 -9.57
N TRP A 115 8.97 6.72 -10.28
CA TRP A 115 10.24 6.32 -9.68
C TRP A 115 10.76 7.38 -8.71
N GLU A 116 10.86 8.63 -9.16
CA GLU A 116 11.37 9.74 -8.34
C GLU A 116 10.55 9.94 -7.05
N ILE A 117 9.23 9.74 -7.11
CA ILE A 117 8.35 9.78 -5.93
C ILE A 117 8.68 8.64 -4.96
N MET A 118 8.85 7.42 -5.48
CA MET A 118 9.06 6.23 -4.67
C MET A 118 10.46 6.13 -4.07
N THR A 119 11.45 6.80 -4.68
CA THR A 119 12.82 6.86 -4.18
C THR A 119 13.12 8.10 -3.32
N ASP A 120 12.19 9.05 -3.22
CA ASP A 120 12.27 10.15 -2.25
C ASP A 120 11.83 9.67 -0.86
N TYR A 121 12.67 8.82 -0.25
CA TYR A 121 12.32 8.06 0.95
C TYR A 121 11.86 8.94 2.11
N GLU A 122 12.42 10.12 2.28
CA GLU A 122 12.10 11.01 3.38
C GLU A 122 10.75 11.70 3.21
N LYS A 123 10.25 11.82 1.97
CA LYS A 123 8.91 12.35 1.66
C LYS A 123 7.82 11.27 1.57
N LEU A 124 8.17 9.99 1.68
CA LEU A 124 7.18 8.91 1.71
C LEU A 124 6.08 9.07 2.78
N PRO A 125 6.33 9.62 4.00
CA PRO A 125 5.26 9.86 4.98
C PRO A 125 4.16 10.83 4.50
N ASP A 126 4.49 11.74 3.57
CA ASP A 126 3.50 12.66 2.99
C ASP A 126 2.58 11.96 1.99
N ILE A 127 2.98 10.79 1.48
CA ILE A 127 2.36 10.09 0.36
C ILE A 127 1.65 8.82 0.85
N LEU A 128 2.35 8.01 1.64
CA LEU A 128 1.93 6.68 2.05
C LEU A 128 1.24 6.75 3.43
N PRO A 129 -0.07 6.47 3.51
CA PRO A 129 -0.87 6.76 4.69
C PRO A 129 -0.52 5.90 5.92
N ASN A 130 0.25 4.83 5.73
CA ASN A 130 0.69 3.93 6.78
C ASN A 130 2.12 4.22 7.26
N ILE A 131 2.85 5.14 6.64
CA ILE A 131 4.19 5.55 7.06
C ILE A 131 4.08 6.87 7.83
N VAL A 132 4.56 6.86 9.07
CA VAL A 132 4.56 8.02 9.97
C VAL A 132 5.87 8.78 9.87
N GLU A 133 6.97 8.05 9.77
CA GLU A 133 8.32 8.57 9.65
C GLU A 133 9.11 7.68 8.68
N SER A 134 10.01 8.26 7.91
CA SER A 134 10.91 7.56 6.99
C SER A 134 12.22 8.34 6.91
N ARG A 135 13.33 7.67 7.16
CA ARG A 135 14.67 8.29 7.20
C ARG A 135 15.69 7.37 6.57
N VAL A 136 16.54 7.91 5.71
CA VAL A 136 17.72 7.18 5.22
C VAL A 136 18.75 7.17 6.34
N ILE A 137 19.09 5.98 6.85
CA ILE A 137 20.08 5.83 7.93
C ILE A 137 21.46 5.40 7.41
N GLN A 138 21.50 4.88 6.18
CA GLN A 138 22.71 4.52 5.48
C GLN A 138 22.47 4.64 3.97
N ASP A 139 23.38 5.33 3.28
CA ASP A 139 23.35 5.49 1.84
C ASP A 139 24.72 5.11 1.25
N ALA A 140 25.02 3.82 1.29
CA ALA A 140 26.22 3.26 0.67
C ALA A 140 25.82 2.48 -0.59
N VAL A 141 26.70 2.48 -1.60
CA VAL A 141 26.49 1.72 -2.83
C VAL A 141 26.26 0.25 -2.49
N GLY A 142 25.10 -0.30 -2.85
CA GLY A 142 24.72 -1.69 -2.58
C GLY A 142 24.24 -1.98 -1.16
N ASP A 143 24.23 -0.98 -0.26
CA ASP A 143 23.79 -1.09 1.13
C ASP A 143 23.06 0.16 1.60
N LYS A 144 21.98 0.53 0.87
CA LYS A 144 21.06 1.58 1.29
C LYS A 144 20.09 1.02 2.34
N GLN A 145 19.93 1.73 3.46
CA GLN A 145 19.04 1.34 4.54
C GLN A 145 18.13 2.51 4.93
N VAL A 146 16.85 2.20 5.10
CA VAL A 146 15.81 3.15 5.47
C VAL A 146 15.14 2.68 6.75
N GLU A 147 15.08 3.56 7.74
CA GLU A 147 14.28 3.36 8.95
C GLU A 147 12.89 3.97 8.75
N GLN A 148 11.85 3.22 9.09
CA GLN A 148 10.46 3.65 8.98
C GLN A 148 9.68 3.36 10.25
N VAL A 149 8.70 4.22 10.53
CA VAL A 149 7.68 3.99 11.55
C VAL A 149 6.34 3.76 10.85
N ILE A 150 5.83 2.52 10.93
CA ILE A 150 4.60 2.10 10.26
C ILE A 150 3.43 2.08 11.25
N LEU A 151 2.29 2.65 10.86
CA LEU A 151 1.07 2.68 11.67
C LEU A 151 0.19 1.43 11.45
N LEU A 152 0.40 0.41 12.28
CA LEU A 152 -0.34 -0.86 12.22
C LEU A 152 -1.80 -0.75 12.68
N SER A 153 -2.12 0.21 13.55
CA SER A 153 -3.52 0.49 13.91
C SER A 153 -3.71 1.94 14.33
N ARG A 154 -4.65 2.64 13.67
CA ARG A 154 -5.05 4.00 14.07
C ARG A 154 -5.85 3.98 15.37
N THR A 155 -6.79 3.04 15.50
CA THR A 155 -7.69 2.93 16.66
C THR A 155 -6.93 2.71 17.97
N PHE A 156 -5.85 1.92 17.93
CA PHE A 156 -5.04 1.60 19.11
C PHE A 156 -3.68 2.31 19.12
N ASN A 157 -3.44 3.22 18.16
CA ASN A 157 -2.14 3.88 17.95
C ASN A 157 -0.94 2.90 17.97
N ILE A 158 -1.08 1.74 17.36
CA ILE A 158 -0.02 0.73 17.30
C ILE A 158 0.93 1.11 16.18
N ARG A 159 2.21 1.30 16.52
CA ARG A 159 3.28 1.65 15.59
C ARG A 159 4.37 0.58 15.62
N SER A 160 4.94 0.28 14.46
CA SER A 160 6.09 -0.58 14.32
C SER A 160 7.27 0.21 13.78
N ARG A 161 8.43 0.08 14.41
CA ARG A 161 9.69 0.60 13.87
C ARG A 161 10.38 -0.51 13.10
N ILE A 162 10.73 -0.24 11.87
CA ILE A 162 11.37 -1.21 10.97
C ILE A 162 12.57 -0.56 10.27
N VAL A 163 13.66 -1.32 10.15
CA VAL A 163 14.78 -0.98 9.27
C VAL A 163 14.75 -1.95 8.10
N VAL A 164 14.76 -1.41 6.88
CA VAL A 164 14.80 -2.17 5.64
C VAL A 164 16.06 -1.88 4.85
N LYS A 165 16.64 -2.91 4.22
CA LYS A 165 17.60 -2.75 3.14
C LYS A 165 16.83 -2.46 1.86
N VAL A 166 17.26 -1.45 1.11
CA VAL A 166 16.64 -1.07 -0.15
C VAL A 166 17.55 -1.44 -1.32
N VAL A 167 16.97 -2.06 -2.33
CA VAL A 167 17.63 -2.43 -3.58
C VAL A 167 16.86 -1.79 -4.74
N GLU A 168 17.50 -0.82 -5.36
CA GLU A 168 16.99 -0.07 -6.50
C GLU A 168 17.51 -0.69 -7.81
N ASP A 169 16.60 -1.10 -8.69
CA ASP A 169 16.87 -1.34 -10.11
C ASP A 169 16.18 -0.22 -10.89
N TYR A 170 16.99 0.75 -11.33
CA TYR A 170 16.54 2.04 -11.82
C TYR A 170 15.38 1.93 -12.80
N MET A 171 14.25 2.56 -12.46
CA MET A 171 12.99 2.58 -13.23
C MET A 171 12.36 1.21 -13.52
N LYS A 172 12.82 0.12 -12.89
CA LYS A 172 12.28 -1.23 -13.09
C LYS A 172 11.71 -1.82 -11.81
N ALA A 173 12.46 -1.77 -10.72
CA ALA A 173 12.05 -2.36 -9.46
C ALA A 173 12.64 -1.66 -8.24
N LEU A 174 11.86 -1.57 -7.18
CA LEU A 174 12.27 -1.11 -5.86
C LEU A 174 11.94 -2.22 -4.86
N ARG A 175 12.97 -2.90 -4.37
CA ARG A 175 12.84 -3.97 -3.38
C ARG A 175 13.25 -3.46 -2.01
N PHE A 176 12.52 -3.85 -0.99
CA PHE A 176 12.91 -3.61 0.40
C PHE A 176 12.85 -4.92 1.18
N LEU A 177 13.91 -5.19 1.94
CA LEU A 177 14.09 -6.42 2.71
C LEU A 177 14.22 -6.05 4.17
N LYS A 178 13.46 -6.69 5.06
CA LYS A 178 13.53 -6.42 6.48
C LYS A 178 14.92 -6.76 7.03
N LEU A 179 15.59 -5.78 7.63
CA LEU A 179 16.80 -6.00 8.43
C LEU A 179 16.47 -6.13 9.93
N LYS A 180 15.65 -5.21 10.46
CA LYS A 180 15.31 -5.17 11.89
C LYS A 180 13.85 -4.80 12.10
N SER A 181 13.12 -5.60 12.88
CA SER A 181 11.80 -5.27 13.44
C SER A 181 11.53 -6.18 14.64
N ARG A 182 10.77 -5.69 15.62
CA ARG A 182 10.24 -6.51 16.72
C ARG A 182 8.86 -7.10 16.42
N ASP A 183 8.13 -6.48 15.48
CA ASP A 183 6.73 -6.78 15.22
C ASP A 183 6.55 -7.78 14.07
N PHE A 184 7.57 -7.91 13.22
CA PHE A 184 7.56 -8.75 12.02
C PHE A 184 8.76 -9.69 11.96
N GLU A 185 8.48 -10.97 11.77
CA GLU A 185 9.47 -12.00 11.42
C GLU A 185 9.88 -11.89 9.94
N GLU A 186 9.01 -11.36 9.09
CA GLU A 186 9.29 -11.06 7.68
C GLU A 186 8.49 -9.84 7.25
N PHE A 187 9.12 -8.96 6.46
CA PHE A 187 8.50 -7.76 5.91
C PHE A 187 9.26 -7.35 4.64
N ASP A 188 9.05 -8.12 3.58
CA ASP A 188 9.82 -8.01 2.34
C ASP A 188 8.88 -7.63 1.21
N GLY A 189 9.17 -6.52 0.53
CA GLY A 189 8.30 -6.04 -0.54
C GLY A 189 9.04 -5.60 -1.78
N ASN A 190 8.25 -5.44 -2.83
CA ASN A 190 8.71 -5.21 -4.17
C ASN A 190 7.69 -4.34 -4.91
N TYR A 191 8.16 -3.18 -5.39
CA TYR A 191 7.46 -2.41 -6.39
C TYR A 191 8.10 -2.69 -7.74
N ARG A 192 7.29 -2.91 -8.77
CA ARG A 192 7.74 -2.99 -10.16
C ARG A 192 7.09 -1.92 -10.98
N PHE A 193 7.87 -1.39 -11.90
CA PHE A 193 7.46 -0.34 -12.81
C PHE A 193 7.67 -0.83 -14.23
N SER A 194 6.68 -0.59 -15.08
CA SER A 194 6.77 -0.89 -16.50
C SER A 194 6.07 0.21 -17.29
N GLU A 195 6.61 0.55 -18.44
CA GLU A 195 5.96 1.47 -19.36
C GLU A 195 4.88 0.72 -20.13
N ILE A 196 3.71 1.34 -20.25
CA ILE A 196 2.58 0.84 -21.04
C ILE A 196 2.23 1.85 -22.15
N GLU A 197 1.20 1.55 -22.93
CA GLU A 197 0.72 2.42 -24.01
C GLU A 197 0.52 3.87 -23.52
N ASN A 198 0.79 4.85 -24.39
CA ASN A 198 0.73 6.29 -24.12
C ASN A 198 1.82 6.84 -23.16
N GLY A 199 2.88 6.08 -22.88
CA GLY A 199 3.98 6.51 -22.00
C GLY A 199 3.60 6.51 -20.52
N TYR A 200 2.53 5.79 -20.17
CA TYR A 200 2.05 5.65 -18.80
C TYR A 200 2.83 4.58 -18.04
N CYS A 201 2.72 4.60 -16.71
CA CYS A 201 3.39 3.66 -15.84
C CYS A 201 2.40 2.63 -15.32
N ARG A 202 2.66 1.35 -15.57
CA ARG A 202 2.07 0.27 -14.78
C ARG A 202 2.94 0.03 -13.55
N MET A 203 2.30 0.12 -12.39
CA MET A 203 2.92 -0.14 -11.09
C MET A 203 2.32 -1.39 -10.47
N GLU A 204 3.18 -2.36 -10.17
CA GLU A 204 2.81 -3.57 -9.43
C GLU A 204 3.49 -3.55 -8.07
N TYR A 205 2.78 -4.03 -7.05
CA TYR A 205 3.25 -4.08 -5.67
C TYR A 205 3.08 -5.50 -5.12
N SER A 206 4.04 -5.97 -4.36
CA SER A 206 3.90 -7.14 -3.50
C SER A 206 4.59 -6.91 -2.15
N LEU A 207 4.03 -7.50 -1.10
CA LEU A 207 4.60 -7.51 0.24
C LEU A 207 4.31 -8.87 0.89
N ASP A 208 5.39 -9.51 1.33
CA ASP A 208 5.38 -10.67 2.21
C ASP A 208 5.55 -10.19 3.64
N ALA A 209 4.54 -10.44 4.48
CA ALA A 209 4.55 -10.06 5.88
C ALA A 209 4.26 -11.28 6.76
N SER A 210 5.09 -11.49 7.78
CA SER A 210 4.87 -12.48 8.84
C SER A 210 4.88 -11.77 10.19
N PRO A 211 3.70 -11.43 10.75
CA PRO A 211 3.62 -10.75 12.04
C PRO A 211 4.00 -11.70 13.18
N ASN A 212 4.62 -11.16 14.23
CA ASN A 212 4.95 -11.91 15.44
C ASN A 212 3.70 -12.51 16.11
N LEU A 213 3.90 -13.43 17.08
CA LEU A 213 2.81 -14.20 17.69
C LEU A 213 1.77 -13.35 18.46
N PHE A 214 2.12 -12.13 18.88
CA PHE A 214 1.23 -11.26 19.67
C PHE A 214 0.17 -10.56 18.83
N PHE A 215 0.32 -10.50 17.50
CA PHE A 215 -0.66 -9.86 16.62
C PHE A 215 -1.69 -10.85 16.04
N PRO A 216 -3.00 -10.61 16.13
CA PRO A 216 -3.98 -11.44 15.43
C PRO A 216 -3.81 -11.33 13.90
N ILE A 217 -3.64 -12.45 13.20
CA ILE A 217 -3.39 -12.43 11.74
C ILE A 217 -4.58 -11.81 10.99
N SER A 218 -5.80 -12.07 11.45
CA SER A 218 -7.02 -11.50 10.87
C SER A 218 -7.07 -9.97 10.94
N LEU A 219 -6.44 -9.36 11.95
CA LEU A 219 -6.32 -7.91 12.04
C LEU A 219 -5.35 -7.39 10.97
N VAL A 220 -4.23 -8.07 10.77
CA VAL A 220 -3.24 -7.76 9.73
C VAL A 220 -3.86 -7.90 8.35
N GLU A 221 -4.56 -8.99 8.07
CA GLU A 221 -5.26 -9.22 6.80
C GLU A 221 -6.26 -8.09 6.49
N LYS A 222 -7.12 -7.72 7.45
CA LYS A 222 -8.09 -6.62 7.30
C LYS A 222 -7.40 -5.28 7.06
N LYS A 223 -6.33 -5.00 7.80
CA LYS A 223 -5.57 -3.76 7.71
C LYS A 223 -4.91 -3.62 6.34
N ILE A 224 -4.16 -4.63 5.91
CA ILE A 224 -3.44 -4.59 4.64
C ILE A 224 -4.43 -4.50 3.46
N LEU A 225 -5.52 -5.28 3.48
CA LEU A 225 -6.56 -5.19 2.44
C LEU A 225 -7.18 -3.80 2.31
N LYS A 226 -7.33 -3.09 3.43
CA LYS A 226 -7.87 -1.73 3.43
C LYS A 226 -6.84 -0.68 3.01
N GLU A 227 -5.57 -0.87 3.35
CA GLU A 227 -4.57 0.17 3.16
C GLU A 227 -3.87 0.14 1.82
N VAL A 228 -3.62 -1.04 1.28
CA VAL A 228 -2.88 -1.17 0.01
C VAL A 228 -3.59 -0.46 -1.14
N PRO A 229 -4.92 -0.57 -1.32
CA PRO A 229 -5.62 0.24 -2.33
C PRO A 229 -5.41 1.74 -2.15
N GLN A 230 -5.53 2.25 -0.91
CA GLN A 230 -5.34 3.67 -0.63
C GLN A 230 -3.90 4.13 -0.86
N LEU A 231 -2.93 3.31 -0.47
CA LEU A 231 -1.50 3.57 -0.71
C LEU A 231 -1.23 3.73 -2.20
N LEU A 232 -1.71 2.78 -2.99
CA LEU A 232 -1.55 2.75 -4.44
C LEU A 232 -2.28 3.93 -5.13
N ALA A 233 -3.48 4.29 -4.66
CA ALA A 233 -4.22 5.45 -5.13
C ALA A 233 -3.48 6.77 -4.83
N ASN A 234 -2.91 6.92 -3.63
CA ASN A 234 -2.17 8.12 -3.24
C ASN A 234 -0.92 8.34 -4.11
N ILE A 235 -0.19 7.26 -4.42
CA ILE A 235 0.99 7.34 -5.30
C ILE A 235 0.58 7.89 -6.67
N ARG A 236 -0.52 7.37 -7.24
CA ARG A 236 -1.07 7.88 -8.50
C ARG A 236 -1.44 9.35 -8.40
N GLU A 237 -2.17 9.75 -7.37
CA GLU A 237 -2.61 11.14 -7.19
C GLU A 237 -1.42 12.10 -7.13
N VAL A 238 -0.39 11.75 -6.36
CA VAL A 238 0.85 12.54 -6.26
C VAL A 238 1.59 12.58 -7.60
N ALA A 239 1.66 11.46 -8.33
CA ALA A 239 2.28 11.41 -9.65
C ALA A 239 1.59 12.30 -10.69
N LEU A 240 0.25 12.43 -10.62
CA LEU A 240 -0.53 13.25 -11.53
C LEU A 240 -0.48 14.75 -11.21
N TYR A 241 -0.53 15.12 -9.93
CA TYR A 241 -0.85 16.51 -9.55
C TYR A 241 0.26 17.23 -8.80
N ARG A 242 1.21 16.52 -8.19
CA ARG A 242 2.32 17.21 -7.52
C ARG A 242 3.25 17.73 -8.60
N LYS A 243 3.38 19.05 -8.73
CA LYS A 243 4.47 19.64 -9.51
C LYS A 243 5.77 19.20 -8.86
N MET A 244 6.72 18.72 -9.67
CA MET A 244 8.09 18.65 -9.20
C MET A 244 8.52 20.09 -8.91
N ASP A 245 8.97 20.37 -7.69
CA ASP A 245 9.76 21.56 -7.48
C ASP A 245 11.06 21.31 -8.27
N ASP A 246 11.16 21.91 -9.45
CA ASP A 246 12.40 21.96 -10.24
C ASP A 246 13.42 22.73 -9.40
N ASN A 247 14.07 22.05 -8.46
CA ASN A 247 15.33 22.49 -7.91
C ASN A 247 16.40 22.20 -8.96
N GLY A 248 16.39 23.01 -10.02
CA GLY A 248 17.53 23.18 -10.88
C GLY A 248 18.64 23.84 -10.09
N SER A 249 19.78 23.16 -9.96
CA SER A 249 21.13 23.72 -9.85
C SER A 249 22.13 22.62 -10.16
#